data_AF-A0A9W9DSD4-F1
#
_entry.id   AF-A0A9W9DSD4-F1
#
_cell.length_a   1.000
_cell.length_b   1.000
_cell.length_c   1.000
_cell.angle_alpha   90.00
_cell.angle_beta   90.00
_cell.angle_gamma   90.00
#
_symmetry.space_group_name_H-M   'P 1'
#
loop_
_entity.id
_entity.type
_entity.pdbx_description
1 polymer ?
#
loop_
_entity_poly.entity_id
_entity_poly.type
_entity_poly.pdbx_seq_one_letter_code
_entity_poly.pdbx_strand_id
1 'polypeptide(L)'
;PLLDKVIAVLRGQGVTQFTPTGCCYRGTNDLHVGRLVFDLAFDDVTSASIASHPSLLKIPEDLEEYFSTSHASLLLDTYMVDGQFPQTAQSQADAIFSGGNFSPGYKREYFDGCTHGFAVRGELSDPKIKMGKEIAFKASVEWLYEY
;
A
#
# COMPACT_ATOMS: atom_id res chain seq x y z
N PRO A 1 13.08 4.33 -13.28
CA PRO A 1 14.48 4.44 -13.77
C PRO A 1 15.56 3.75 -12.92
N LEU A 2 15.56 3.93 -11.58
CA LEU A 2 16.44 3.16 -10.68
C LEU A 2 15.77 1.84 -10.25
N LEU A 3 14.49 1.89 -9.93
CA LEU A 3 13.70 0.72 -9.56
C LEU A 3 13.67 -0.33 -10.68
N ASP A 4 13.42 0.09 -11.91
CA ASP A 4 13.39 -0.79 -13.09
C ASP A 4 14.73 -1.52 -13.29
N LYS A 5 15.86 -0.86 -13.00
CA LYS A 5 17.19 -1.49 -13.06
C LYS A 5 17.36 -2.56 -11.98
N VAL A 6 16.89 -2.30 -10.76
CA VAL A 6 16.92 -3.28 -9.67
C VAL A 6 16.04 -4.48 -10.04
N ILE A 7 14.84 -4.25 -10.54
CA ILE A 7 13.91 -5.30 -10.97
C ILE A 7 14.54 -6.13 -12.10
N ALA A 8 15.16 -5.48 -13.09
CA ALA A 8 15.84 -6.18 -14.18
C ALA A 8 16.99 -7.08 -13.66
N VAL A 9 17.80 -6.59 -12.72
CA VAL A 9 18.87 -7.39 -12.10
C VAL A 9 18.29 -8.58 -11.33
N LEU A 10 17.25 -8.37 -10.52
CA LEU A 10 16.62 -9.43 -9.74
C LEU A 10 15.98 -10.50 -10.65
N ARG A 11 15.31 -10.09 -11.73
CA ARG A 11 14.81 -11.02 -12.76
C ARG A 11 15.95 -11.82 -13.39
N GLY A 12 17.09 -11.17 -13.67
CA GLY A 12 18.31 -11.85 -14.14
C GLY A 12 18.89 -12.87 -13.16
N GLN A 13 18.57 -12.75 -11.87
CA GLN A 13 18.93 -13.70 -10.81
C GLN A 13 17.88 -14.80 -10.58
N GLY A 14 16.81 -14.82 -11.37
CA GLY A 14 15.75 -15.82 -11.30
C GLY A 14 14.57 -15.43 -10.41
N VAL A 15 14.49 -14.18 -9.92
CA VAL A 15 13.30 -13.69 -9.20
C VAL A 15 12.14 -13.52 -10.18
N THR A 16 11.04 -14.22 -9.92
CA THR A 16 9.86 -14.24 -10.80
C THR A 16 8.65 -13.47 -10.25
N GLN A 17 8.64 -13.18 -8.95
CA GLN A 17 7.55 -12.47 -8.27
C GLN A 17 8.07 -11.30 -7.46
N PHE A 18 7.31 -10.20 -7.46
CA PHE A 18 7.61 -8.98 -6.73
C PHE A 18 6.37 -8.51 -6.00
N THR A 19 6.55 -8.15 -4.73
CA THR A 19 5.50 -7.51 -3.93
C THR A 19 6.07 -6.26 -3.26
N PRO A 20 5.75 -5.06 -3.75
CA PRO A 20 6.19 -3.83 -3.12
C PRO A 20 5.40 -3.62 -1.84
N THR A 21 6.13 -3.28 -0.78
CA THR A 21 5.56 -2.69 0.42
C THR A 21 5.96 -1.21 0.46
N GLY A 22 4.97 -0.34 0.58
CA GLY A 22 5.16 1.10 0.54
C GLY A 22 4.63 1.80 1.76
N CYS A 23 5.51 2.51 2.46
CA CYS A 23 5.15 3.43 3.53
C CYS A 23 5.62 4.83 3.13
N CYS A 24 4.82 5.87 3.34
CA CYS A 24 5.27 7.27 3.17
C CYS A 24 6.61 7.54 3.90
N TYR A 25 7.58 8.06 3.16
CA TYR A 25 8.84 8.53 3.69
C TYR A 25 8.80 10.06 3.80
N ARG A 26 8.69 10.61 5.03
CA ARG A 26 8.87 12.06 5.23
C ARG A 26 10.33 12.33 5.57
N GLY A 27 11.12 12.71 4.58
CA GLY A 27 12.52 13.09 4.74
C GLY A 27 13.04 13.97 3.60
N THR A 28 12.56 13.74 2.38
CA THR A 28 12.80 14.57 1.20
C THR A 28 11.64 14.36 0.22
N ASN A 29 11.21 15.42 -0.44
CA ASN A 29 9.93 15.53 -1.19
C ASN A 29 9.81 14.66 -2.46
N ASP A 30 10.52 13.53 -2.60
CA ASP A 30 10.65 12.85 -3.91
C ASP A 30 10.59 11.32 -3.90
N LEU A 31 10.37 10.64 -2.76
CA LEU A 31 10.16 9.18 -2.77
C LEU A 31 8.86 8.78 -2.08
N HIS A 32 7.82 8.75 -2.91
CA HIS A 32 6.42 8.49 -2.56
C HIS A 32 6.12 7.01 -2.76
N VAL A 33 6.48 6.18 -1.78
CA VAL A 33 6.43 4.72 -1.95
C VAL A 33 5.00 4.21 -2.16
N GLY A 34 3.98 4.91 -1.65
CA GLY A 34 2.57 4.60 -1.94
C GLY A 34 2.19 4.73 -3.42
N ARG A 35 2.69 5.77 -4.12
CA ARG A 35 2.46 5.94 -5.55
C ARG A 35 3.18 4.88 -6.38
N LEU A 36 4.42 4.56 -6.01
CA LEU A 36 5.21 3.54 -6.70
C LEU A 36 4.60 2.13 -6.59
N VAL A 37 3.93 1.80 -5.48
CA VAL A 37 3.17 0.55 -5.36
C VAL A 37 2.09 0.45 -6.43
N PHE A 38 1.35 1.55 -6.66
CA PHE A 38 0.31 1.60 -7.70
C PHE A 38 0.90 1.57 -9.10
N ASP A 39 1.94 2.36 -9.38
CA ASP A 39 2.57 2.38 -10.70
C ASP A 39 3.13 1.00 -11.09
N LEU A 40 3.79 0.30 -10.16
CA LEU A 40 4.28 -1.07 -10.42
C LEU A 40 3.15 -2.07 -10.70
N ALA A 41 2.00 -1.88 -10.05
CA ALA A 41 0.83 -2.72 -10.26
C ALA A 41 0.17 -2.42 -11.62
N PHE A 42 0.13 -1.16 -12.05
CA PHE A 42 -0.34 -0.76 -13.38
C PHE A 42 0.55 -1.34 -14.49
N ASP A 43 1.86 -1.40 -14.25
CA ASP A 43 2.84 -1.98 -15.17
C ASP A 43 2.87 -3.52 -15.14
N ASP A 44 1.96 -4.17 -14.41
CA ASP A 44 1.85 -5.63 -14.23
C ASP A 44 3.16 -6.28 -13.76
N VAL A 45 3.91 -5.55 -12.92
CA VAL A 45 5.21 -6.00 -12.41
C VAL A 45 5.06 -6.87 -11.16
N THR A 46 3.96 -6.70 -10.43
CA THR A 46 3.79 -7.18 -9.06
C THR A 46 2.60 -8.11 -8.92
N SER A 47 2.69 -9.12 -8.07
CA SER A 47 1.60 -10.07 -7.81
C SER A 47 0.71 -9.65 -6.63
N ALA A 48 1.24 -8.83 -5.73
CA ALA A 48 0.53 -8.24 -4.61
C ALA A 48 1.08 -6.83 -4.34
N SER A 49 0.29 -6.01 -3.66
CA SER A 49 0.58 -4.62 -3.35
C SER A 49 0.22 -4.33 -1.90
N ILE A 50 1.15 -3.73 -1.16
CA ILE A 50 0.93 -3.31 0.22
C ILE A 50 1.25 -1.82 0.32
N ALA A 51 0.26 -1.00 0.64
CA ALA A 51 0.44 0.44 0.82
C ALA A 51 -0.07 0.90 2.19
N SER A 52 0.86 1.25 3.07
CA SER A 52 0.55 1.87 4.34
C SER A 52 0.54 3.39 4.19
N HIS A 53 -0.59 4.00 4.52
CA HIS A 53 -0.88 5.44 4.43
C HIS A 53 -0.45 6.05 3.09
N PRO A 54 -1.05 5.64 1.96
CA PRO A 54 -0.62 6.04 0.62
C PRO A 54 -0.71 7.56 0.41
N SER A 55 0.08 8.08 -0.53
CA SER A 55 0.08 9.50 -0.90
C SER A 55 0.20 9.68 -2.40
N LEU A 56 -0.19 10.86 -2.88
CA LEU A 56 -0.18 11.26 -4.30
C LEU A 56 -1.07 10.42 -5.22
N LEU A 57 -2.06 9.73 -4.66
CA LEU A 57 -3.11 9.12 -5.46
C LEU A 57 -4.14 10.18 -5.86
N LYS A 58 -4.56 10.15 -7.12
CA LYS A 58 -5.72 10.89 -7.64
C LYS A 58 -6.94 10.01 -7.43
N ILE A 59 -7.86 10.48 -6.60
CA ILE A 59 -9.01 9.68 -6.17
C ILE A 59 -10.27 10.29 -6.78
N PRO A 60 -11.10 9.50 -7.49
CA PRO A 60 -11.06 8.04 -7.59
C PRO A 60 -10.20 7.45 -8.72
N GLU A 61 -9.59 8.26 -9.58
CA GLU A 61 -9.04 7.82 -10.86
C GLU A 61 -7.99 6.71 -10.75
N ASP A 62 -6.99 6.86 -9.88
CA ASP A 62 -5.95 5.84 -9.69
C ASP A 62 -6.52 4.54 -9.07
N LEU A 63 -7.64 4.63 -8.32
CA LEU A 63 -8.31 3.44 -7.77
C LEU A 63 -9.10 2.69 -8.85
N GLU A 64 -9.81 3.42 -9.70
CA GLU A 64 -10.55 2.84 -10.83
C GLU A 64 -9.60 2.23 -11.85
N GLU A 65 -8.47 2.88 -12.13
CA GLU A 65 -7.41 2.33 -12.96
C GLU A 65 -6.89 1.02 -12.36
N TYR A 66 -6.51 1.01 -11.07
CA TYR A 66 -6.05 -0.20 -10.38
C TYR A 66 -7.06 -1.34 -10.50
N PHE A 67 -8.34 -1.06 -10.27
CA PHE A 67 -9.40 -2.05 -10.38
C PHE A 67 -9.48 -2.66 -11.80
N SER A 68 -9.31 -1.82 -12.82
CA SER A 68 -9.51 -2.21 -14.21
C SER A 68 -8.31 -2.87 -14.88
N THR A 69 -7.09 -2.55 -14.44
CA THR A 69 -5.86 -2.97 -15.14
C THR A 69 -4.94 -3.87 -14.31
N SER A 70 -4.97 -3.79 -12.97
CA SER A 70 -4.04 -4.51 -12.11
C SER A 70 -4.50 -5.94 -11.83
N HIS A 71 -3.56 -6.87 -11.87
CA HIS A 71 -3.74 -8.25 -11.38
C HIS A 71 -3.20 -8.45 -9.96
N ALA A 72 -2.64 -7.39 -9.36
CA ALA A 72 -2.04 -7.46 -8.04
C ALA A 72 -3.09 -7.26 -6.95
N SER A 73 -3.11 -8.15 -5.95
CA SER A 73 -3.93 -7.99 -4.76
C SER A 73 -3.56 -6.69 -4.01
N LEU A 74 -4.50 -6.03 -3.34
CA LEU A 74 -4.25 -4.73 -2.68
C LEU A 74 -4.55 -4.75 -1.18
N LEU A 75 -3.52 -4.53 -0.37
CA LEU A 75 -3.63 -4.22 1.07
C LEU A 75 -3.39 -2.73 1.32
N LEU A 76 -4.33 -2.08 1.99
CA LEU A 76 -4.23 -0.69 2.44
C LEU A 76 -4.23 -0.60 3.98
N ASP A 77 -3.19 0.01 4.57
CA ASP A 77 -3.17 0.34 6.00
C ASP A 77 -3.48 1.83 6.20
N THR A 78 -4.59 2.15 6.86
CA THR A 78 -5.14 3.52 6.91
C THR A 78 -5.46 3.99 8.34
N TYR A 79 -5.70 5.29 8.54
CA TYR A 79 -6.03 5.87 9.84
C TYR A 79 -6.93 7.13 9.70
N MET A 80 -7.38 7.68 10.83
CA MET A 80 -8.45 8.67 10.87
C MET A 80 -8.11 10.02 10.22
N VAL A 81 -6.92 10.57 10.49
CA VAL A 81 -6.54 11.94 10.11
C VAL A 81 -5.38 11.90 9.12
N ASP A 82 -5.67 11.35 7.92
CA ASP A 82 -4.71 11.34 6.82
C ASP A 82 -5.00 12.48 5.82
N GLY A 83 -4.07 13.43 5.71
CA GLY A 83 -4.20 14.54 4.76
C GLY A 83 -3.91 14.16 3.30
N GLN A 84 -3.32 13.00 3.05
CA GLN A 84 -2.97 12.48 1.72
C GLN A 84 -3.97 11.41 1.25
N PHE A 85 -4.58 10.67 2.19
CA PHE A 85 -5.61 9.67 1.91
C PHE A 85 -6.78 9.76 2.90
N PRO A 86 -7.57 10.86 2.83
CA PRO A 86 -8.63 11.17 3.80
C PRO A 86 -9.74 10.13 3.80
N GLN A 87 -10.62 10.16 4.81
CA GLN A 87 -11.72 9.20 4.95
C GLN A 87 -12.61 9.09 3.72
N THR A 88 -12.83 10.18 2.98
CA THR A 88 -13.58 10.14 1.72
C THR A 88 -12.91 9.24 0.68
N ALA A 89 -11.58 9.29 0.57
CA ALA A 89 -10.81 8.41 -0.30
C ALA A 89 -10.81 6.96 0.18
N GLN A 90 -10.74 6.75 1.50
CA GLN A 90 -10.84 5.41 2.11
C GLN A 90 -12.21 4.77 1.81
N SER A 91 -13.29 5.54 1.93
CA SER A 91 -14.65 5.07 1.59
C SER A 91 -14.79 4.78 0.10
N GLN A 92 -14.16 5.56 -0.78
CA GLN A 92 -14.15 5.28 -2.22
C GLN A 92 -13.40 3.99 -2.55
N ALA A 93 -12.24 3.75 -1.92
CA ALA A 93 -11.53 2.48 -2.06
C ALA A 93 -12.41 1.30 -1.63
N ASP A 94 -13.06 1.39 -0.48
CA ASP A 94 -13.96 0.32 -0.04
C ASP A 94 -15.13 0.12 -1.00
N ALA A 95 -15.72 1.18 -1.53
CA ALA A 95 -16.82 1.10 -2.48
C ALA A 95 -16.40 0.43 -3.81
N ILE A 96 -15.18 0.68 -4.26
CA ILE A 96 -14.63 0.12 -5.52
C ILE A 96 -14.21 -1.34 -5.35
N PHE A 97 -13.45 -1.66 -4.30
CA PHE A 97 -12.77 -2.96 -4.21
C PHE A 97 -13.48 -4.00 -3.32
N SER A 98 -14.33 -3.59 -2.38
CA SER A 98 -14.96 -4.52 -1.43
C SER A 98 -16.08 -5.36 -2.07
N GLY A 99 -16.60 -6.32 -1.31
CA GLY A 99 -17.74 -7.13 -1.73
C GLY A 99 -17.40 -8.25 -2.72
N GLY A 100 -16.11 -8.55 -2.90
CA GLY A 100 -15.65 -9.57 -3.85
C GLY A 100 -15.62 -9.10 -5.30
N ASN A 101 -15.81 -7.80 -5.55
CA ASN A 101 -15.79 -7.22 -6.89
C ASN A 101 -14.38 -7.17 -7.50
N PHE A 102 -13.35 -7.08 -6.65
CA PHE A 102 -11.96 -7.08 -7.09
C PHE A 102 -11.35 -8.47 -6.96
N SER A 103 -11.31 -9.21 -8.07
CA SER A 103 -10.86 -10.61 -8.11
C SER A 103 -9.45 -10.87 -7.58
N PRO A 104 -8.45 -9.98 -7.76
CA PRO A 104 -7.12 -10.17 -7.18
C PRO A 104 -7.12 -10.16 -5.65
N GLY A 105 -8.14 -9.58 -5.01
CA GLY A 105 -8.26 -9.49 -3.57
C GLY A 105 -7.94 -8.11 -3.03
N TYR A 106 -8.72 -7.70 -2.03
CA TYR A 106 -8.61 -6.40 -1.37
C TYR A 106 -8.81 -6.55 0.12
N LYS A 107 -7.95 -5.86 0.88
CA LYS A 107 -8.11 -5.71 2.33
C LYS A 107 -7.71 -4.29 2.72
N ARG A 108 -8.47 -3.69 3.63
CA ARG A 108 -8.10 -2.44 4.27
C ARG A 108 -8.13 -2.59 5.78
N GLU A 109 -7.01 -2.29 6.40
CA GLU A 109 -6.89 -2.17 7.85
C GLU A 109 -7.04 -0.69 8.24
N TYR A 110 -7.69 -0.45 9.38
CA TYR A 110 -7.94 0.89 9.90
C TYR A 110 -7.46 1.01 11.35
N PHE A 111 -6.56 1.96 11.59
CA PHE A 111 -5.89 2.15 12.87
C PHE A 111 -6.30 3.46 13.53
N ASP A 112 -7.29 3.40 14.41
CA ASP A 112 -7.75 4.56 15.16
C ASP A 112 -6.66 5.14 16.09
N GLY A 113 -6.55 6.47 16.13
CA GLY A 113 -5.56 7.18 16.93
C GLY A 113 -4.11 7.08 16.44
N CYS A 114 -3.86 6.41 15.30
CA CYS A 114 -2.55 6.49 14.65
C CYS A 114 -2.37 7.81 13.89
N THR A 115 -1.12 8.18 13.62
CA THR A 115 -0.75 9.38 12.87
C THR A 115 0.15 9.03 11.69
N HIS A 116 0.38 9.99 10.79
CA HIS A 116 1.17 9.77 9.59
C HIS A 116 2.58 9.23 9.90
N GLY A 117 2.93 8.07 9.30
CA GLY A 117 4.21 7.40 9.53
C GLY A 117 4.24 6.40 10.69
N PHE A 118 3.09 6.05 11.29
CA PHE A 118 3.01 5.10 12.40
C PHE A 118 3.67 3.74 12.09
N ALA A 119 3.53 3.24 10.86
CA ALA A 119 4.07 1.95 10.42
C ALA A 119 5.61 1.91 10.42
N VAL A 120 6.29 3.05 10.29
CA VAL A 120 7.76 3.12 10.18
C VAL A 120 8.38 3.76 11.43
N ARG A 121 7.97 4.98 11.76
CA ARG A 121 8.59 5.83 12.79
C ARG A 121 7.72 6.02 14.03
N GLY A 122 6.67 5.21 14.17
CA GLY A 122 5.76 5.30 15.30
C GLY A 122 6.49 5.27 16.65
N GLU A 123 6.14 6.22 17.53
CA GLU A 123 6.63 6.30 18.90
C GLU A 123 6.08 5.13 19.71
N LEU A 124 6.95 4.21 20.15
CA LEU A 124 6.54 2.95 20.77
C LEU A 124 6.05 3.11 22.20
N SER A 125 6.27 4.29 22.82
CA SER A 125 5.70 4.64 24.11
C SER A 125 4.20 4.97 24.04
N ASP A 126 3.68 5.32 22.85
CA ASP A 126 2.23 5.42 22.64
C ASP A 126 1.66 4.02 22.32
N PRO A 127 0.79 3.47 23.19
CA PRO A 127 0.27 2.12 23.02
C PRO A 127 -0.58 1.96 21.75
N LYS A 128 -1.25 3.02 21.28
CA LYS A 128 -2.06 2.97 20.05
C LYS A 128 -1.16 2.90 18.81
N ILE A 129 -0.10 3.71 18.78
CA ILE A 129 0.87 3.71 17.67
C ILE A 129 1.63 2.39 17.61
N LYS A 130 2.06 1.86 18.77
CA LYS A 130 2.70 0.55 18.85
C LYS A 130 1.79 -0.55 18.31
N MET A 131 0.54 -0.60 18.77
CA MET A 131 -0.44 -1.58 18.30
C MET A 131 -0.69 -1.47 16.80
N GLY A 132 -0.90 -0.25 16.28
CA GLY A 132 -1.07 -0.02 14.85
C GLY A 132 0.11 -0.53 14.03
N LYS A 133 1.34 -0.25 14.48
CA LYS A 133 2.57 -0.72 13.81
C LYS A 133 2.69 -2.24 13.80
N GLU A 134 2.40 -2.90 14.93
CA GLU A 134 2.47 -4.36 15.04
C GLU A 134 1.40 -5.05 14.18
N ILE A 135 0.18 -4.51 14.13
CA ILE A 135 -0.90 -5.07 13.30
C ILE A 135 -0.64 -4.82 11.82
N ALA A 136 -0.21 -3.62 11.41
CA ALA A 136 0.13 -3.34 10.01
C ALA A 136 1.27 -4.24 9.51
N PHE A 137 2.29 -4.47 10.33
CA PHE A 137 3.36 -5.41 10.02
C PHE A 137 2.84 -6.85 9.87
N LYS A 138 2.02 -7.30 10.82
CA LYS A 138 1.41 -8.64 10.77
C LYS A 138 0.54 -8.80 9.52
N ALA A 139 -0.32 -7.84 9.21
CA ALA A 139 -1.18 -7.85 8.03
C ALA A 139 -0.35 -7.93 6.75
N SER A 140 0.75 -7.17 6.67
CA SER A 140 1.69 -7.23 5.54
C SER A 140 2.31 -8.62 5.37
N VAL A 141 2.76 -9.24 6.46
CA VAL A 141 3.35 -10.59 6.42
C VAL A 141 2.31 -11.63 6.01
N GLU A 142 1.12 -11.58 6.58
CA GLU A 142 0.03 -12.49 6.21
C GLU A 142 -0.36 -12.33 4.74
N TRP A 143 -0.40 -11.10 4.23
CA TRP A 143 -0.66 -10.81 2.81
C TRP A 143 0.39 -11.41 1.88
N LEU A 144 1.67 -11.30 2.24
CA LEU A 144 2.79 -11.91 1.51
C LEU A 144 2.80 -13.44 1.56
N TYR A 145 2.17 -14.05 2.56
CA TYR A 145 2.04 -15.51 2.64
C TYR A 145 0.87 -16.02 1.80
N GLU A 146 -0.17 -15.22 1.63
CA GLU A 146 -1.36 -15.57 0.86
C GLU A 146 -1.15 -15.45 -0.67
N TYR A 147 -0.37 -14.45 -1.11
CA TYR A 147 -0.17 -14.08 -2.53
C TYR A 147 1.30 -14.13 -2.95
#